data_AF-A0AA92TSF4-F1
#
_entry.id   AF-A0AA92TSF4-F1
#
_cell.length_a   1.000
_cell.length_b   1.000
_cell.length_c   1.000
_cell.angle_alpha   90.00
_cell.angle_beta   90.00
_cell.angle_gamma   90.00
#
_symmetry.space_group_name_H-M   'P 1'
#
loop_
_entity.id
_entity.type
_entity.pdbx_description
1 polymer ?
#
loop_
_entity_poly.entity_id
_entity_poly.type
_entity_poly.pdbx_seq_one_letter_code
_entity_poly.pdbx_strand_id
1 'polypeptide(L)' 'MRLFMGSRDEKDKTKVRKEKLAGYFYNLSQLIFTGTGVGGVLPFLHGTASLGDISVLVFGAVATAVFAYAANRVLKY' A
#
# COMPACT_ATOMS: atom_id res chain seq x y z
N MET A 1 -21.76 34.58 2.10
CA MET A 1 -20.84 33.86 3.02
C MET A 1 -21.18 32.37 3.20
N ARG A 2 -22.44 31.98 3.51
CA ARG A 2 -22.80 30.57 3.83
C ARG A 2 -22.60 29.55 2.68
N LEU A 3 -22.86 29.94 1.42
CA LEU A 3 -22.67 29.06 0.26
C LEU A 3 -21.18 28.69 0.02
N PHE A 4 -20.26 29.61 0.31
CA PHE A 4 -18.82 29.40 0.14
C PHE A 4 -18.22 28.54 1.26
N MET A 5 -18.87 28.45 2.42
CA MET A 5 -18.50 27.52 3.50
C MET A 5 -18.88 26.09 3.14
N GLY A 6 -20.12 25.84 2.70
CA GLY A 6 -20.57 24.49 2.36
C GLY A 6 -19.75 23.82 1.25
N SER A 7 -19.33 24.59 0.23
CA SER A 7 -18.45 24.08 -0.84
C SER A 7 -17.02 23.78 -0.37
N ARG A 8 -16.56 24.39 0.73
CA ARG A 8 -15.23 24.13 1.31
C ARG A 8 -15.27 22.87 2.19
N ASP A 9 -16.30 22.74 3.03
CA ASP A 9 -16.49 21.54 3.86
C ASP A 9 -16.60 20.26 3.02
N GLU A 10 -17.32 20.28 1.89
CA GLU A 10 -17.47 19.11 1.01
C GLU A 10 -16.13 18.70 0.36
N LYS A 11 -15.30 19.69 -0.01
CA LYS A 11 -13.96 19.47 -0.57
C LYS A 11 -13.01 18.92 0.48
N ASP A 12 -13.03 19.45 1.69
CA ASP A 12 -12.20 18.98 2.79
C ASP A 12 -12.58 17.56 3.20
N LYS A 13 -13.87 17.25 3.28
CA LYS A 13 -14.36 15.89 3.54
C LYS A 13 -13.90 14.89 2.47
N THR A 14 -13.92 15.30 1.20
CA THR A 14 -13.44 14.47 0.09
C THR A 14 -11.93 14.25 0.18
N LYS A 15 -11.16 15.30 0.50
CA LYS A 15 -9.71 15.22 0.70
C LYS A 15 -9.35 14.26 1.83
N VAL A 16 -9.99 14.40 2.99
CA VAL A 16 -9.78 13.52 4.16
C VAL A 16 -10.08 12.05 3.83
N ARG A 17 -11.13 11.79 3.03
CA ARG A 17 -11.45 10.42 2.58
C ARG A 17 -10.36 9.82 1.71
N LYS A 18 -9.83 10.59 0.76
CA LYS A 18 -8.73 10.15 -0.11
C LYS A 18 -7.46 9.89 0.68
N GLU A 19 -7.12 10.77 1.61
CA GLU A 19 -5.96 10.60 2.49
C GLU A 19 -6.07 9.32 3.34
N LYS A 20 -7.23 9.06 3.94
CA LYS A 20 -7.47 7.83 4.71
C LYS A 20 -7.36 6.56 3.85
N LEU A 21 -7.94 6.58 2.65
CA LEU A 21 -7.92 5.43 1.75
C LEU A 21 -6.51 5.17 1.18
N ALA A 22 -5.79 6.23 0.80
CA ALA A 22 -4.39 6.12 0.38
C ALA A 22 -3.50 5.63 1.53
N GLY A 23 -3.70 6.15 2.74
CA GLY A 23 -3.01 5.67 3.94
C GLY A 23 -3.25 4.18 4.20
N TYR A 24 -4.47 3.70 4.03
CA TYR A 24 -4.78 2.26 4.12
C TYR A 24 -3.97 1.44 3.10
N PHE A 25 -3.92 1.86 1.83
CA PHE A 25 -3.16 1.17 0.80
C PHE A 25 -1.64 1.20 1.05
N TYR A 26 -1.11 2.32 1.57
CA TYR A 26 0.29 2.37 1.99
C TYR A 26 0.59 1.43 3.16
N ASN A 27 -0.30 1.36 4.15
CA ASN A 27 -0.14 0.42 5.27
C ASN A 27 -0.17 -1.03 4.78
N LEU A 28 -1.04 -1.37 3.84
CA LEU A 28 -1.05 -2.71 3.21
C LEU A 28 0.25 -2.98 2.44
N SER A 29 0.74 -2.01 1.67
CA SER A 29 1.99 -2.10 0.92
C SER A 29 3.17 -2.37 1.85
N GLN A 30 3.27 -1.63 2.96
CA GLN A 30 4.28 -1.81 4.00
C GLN A 30 4.15 -3.16 4.71
N LEU A 31 2.93 -3.59 5.04
CA LEU A 31 2.66 -4.87 5.70
C LEU A 31 3.12 -6.04 4.83
N ILE A 32 2.76 -6.04 3.55
CA ILE A 32 3.17 -7.09 2.61
C ILE A 32 4.69 -7.06 2.42
N PHE A 33 5.28 -5.88 2.24
CA PHE A 33 6.73 -5.77 2.08
C PHE A 33 7.48 -6.30 3.30
N THR A 34 7.03 -5.93 4.50
CA THR A 34 7.64 -6.38 5.76
C THR A 34 7.43 -7.87 5.97
N GLY A 35 6.21 -8.38 5.77
CA GLY A 35 5.89 -9.80 5.93
C GLY A 35 6.65 -10.69 4.95
N THR A 36 6.69 -10.29 3.68
CA THR A 36 7.46 -11.00 2.65
C THR A 36 8.96 -10.84 2.84
N GLY A 37 9.47 -9.68 3.24
CA GLY A 37 10.89 -9.48 3.49
C GLY A 37 11.38 -10.31 4.68
N VAL A 38 10.67 -10.27 5.81
CA VAL A 38 11.05 -11.04 7.00
C VAL A 38 10.83 -12.54 6.78
N GLY A 39 9.66 -12.94 6.29
CA GLY A 39 9.32 -14.37 6.11
C GLY A 39 10.01 -15.01 4.91
N GLY A 40 10.13 -14.28 3.80
CA GLY A 40 10.67 -14.79 2.54
C GLY A 40 12.19 -14.86 2.48
N VAL A 41 12.93 -14.16 3.36
CA VAL A 41 14.40 -14.24 3.41
C VAL A 41 14.90 -15.43 4.24
N LEU A 42 14.11 -15.95 5.19
CA LEU A 42 14.51 -17.06 6.07
C LEU A 42 15.01 -18.31 5.32
N PRO A 43 14.33 -18.81 4.26
CA PRO A 43 14.80 -19.98 3.50
C PRO A 43 16.16 -19.75 2.83
N PHE A 44 16.47 -18.50 2.44
CA PHE A 44 17.75 -18.14 1.83
C PHE A 44 18.88 -18.12 2.86
N LEU A 45 18.61 -17.66 4.08
CA LEU A 45 19.58 -17.68 5.17
C LEU A 45 19.93 -19.10 5.62
N HIS A 46 18.96 -20.02 5.57
CA HIS A 46 19.17 -21.42 5.94
C HIS A 46 19.71 -22.29 4.78
N GLY A 47 19.87 -21.73 3.57
CA GLY A 47 20.32 -22.47 2.39
C GLY A 47 19.31 -23.49 1.87
N THR A 48 18.04 -23.38 2.27
CA THR A 48 16.94 -24.28 1.88
C THR A 48 15.97 -23.65 0.89
N ALA A 49 16.36 -22.53 0.26
CA ALA A 49 15.51 -21.79 -0.64
C ALA A 49 15.14 -22.62 -1.88
N SER A 50 13.86 -22.57 -2.23
CA SER A 50 13.27 -23.23 -3.38
C SER A 50 12.70 -22.22 -4.37
N LEU A 51 12.28 -22.71 -5.54
CA LEU A 51 11.51 -21.92 -6.51
C LEU A 51 10.22 -21.34 -5.89
N GLY A 52 9.62 -22.05 -4.93
CA GLY A 52 8.46 -21.56 -4.19
C GLY A 52 8.78 -20.29 -3.40
N ASP A 53 9.90 -20.26 -2.68
CA ASP A 53 10.31 -19.11 -1.87
C ASP A 53 10.63 -17.89 -2.73
N ILE A 54 11.30 -18.11 -3.88
CA ILE A 54 11.53 -17.06 -4.88
C ILE A 54 10.19 -16.52 -5.40
N SER A 55 9.21 -17.39 -5.68
CA SER A 55 7.89 -16.98 -6.15
C SER A 55 7.16 -16.10 -5.13
N VAL A 56 7.29 -16.40 -3.83
CA VAL A 56 6.68 -15.61 -2.74
C VAL A 56 7.33 -14.23 -2.65
N LEU A 57 8.66 -14.12 -2.80
CA LEU A 57 9.35 -12.84 -2.83
C LEU A 57 8.91 -11.98 -4.02
N VAL A 58 8.82 -12.56 -5.21
CA VAL A 58 8.37 -11.85 -6.42
C VAL A 58 6.92 -11.40 -6.27
N PHE A 59 6.04 -12.29 -5.79
CA PHE A 59 4.64 -11.94 -5.57
C PHE A 59 4.49 -10.80 -4.55
N GLY A 60 5.21 -10.87 -3.42
CA GLY A 60 5.16 -9.81 -2.42
C GLY A 60 5.68 -8.47 -2.95
N ALA A 61 6.78 -8.47 -3.71
CA ALA A 61 7.30 -7.25 -4.33
C ALA A 61 6.29 -6.62 -5.31
N VAL A 62 5.67 -7.44 -6.18
CA VAL A 62 4.64 -6.98 -7.12
C VAL A 62 3.41 -6.45 -6.37
N ALA A 63 2.92 -7.18 -5.37
CA ALA A 63 1.76 -6.78 -4.57
C ALA A 63 2.03 -5.45 -3.83
N THR A 64 3.20 -5.31 -3.19
CA THR A 64 3.65 -4.06 -2.57
C THR A 64 3.61 -2.90 -3.56
N ALA A 65 4.16 -3.07 -4.77
CA ALA A 65 4.16 -2.05 -5.80
C ALA A 65 2.74 -1.68 -6.27
N VAL A 66 1.86 -2.67 -6.45
CA VAL A 66 0.45 -2.45 -6.84
C VAL A 66 -0.30 -1.64 -5.79
N PHE A 67 -0.14 -1.96 -4.50
CA PHE A 67 -0.80 -1.22 -3.44
C PHE A 67 -0.23 0.20 -3.27
N ALA A 68 1.09 0.38 -3.39
CA ALA A 68 1.69 1.71 -3.41
C ALA A 68 1.21 2.54 -4.61
N TYR A 69 1.07 1.92 -5.79
CA TYR A 69 0.50 2.57 -6.96
C TYR A 69 -0.97 2.94 -6.77
N ALA A 70 -1.78 2.05 -6.17
CA ALA A 70 -3.17 2.33 -5.84
C ALA A 70 -3.30 3.52 -4.88
N ALA A 71 -2.45 3.58 -3.85
CA ALA A 71 -2.40 4.72 -2.92
C ALA A 71 -2.10 6.04 -3.65
N ASN A 72 -1.07 6.04 -4.51
CA ASN A 72 -0.71 7.19 -5.33
C ASN A 72 -1.86 7.63 -6.26
N ARG A 73 -2.56 6.66 -6.86
CA ARG A 73 -3.72 6.94 -7.71
C ARG A 73 -4.85 7.58 -6.91
N VAL A 74 -5.16 7.08 -5.71
CA VAL A 74 -6.22 7.63 -4.84
C VAL A 74 -5.93 9.06 -4.39
N LEU A 75 -4.65 9.42 -4.19
CA LEU A 75 -4.28 10.81 -3.88
C LEU A 75 -4.35 11.73 -5.11
N LYS A 76 -4.05 11.19 -6.30
CA LYS A 76 -4.03 11.95 -7.55
C LYS A 76 -5.43 12.24 -8.09
N TYR A 77 -6.36 11.28 -7.99
CA TYR A 77 -7.72 11.36 -8.53
C TYR A 77 -8.74 11.69 -7.46
#